data_AF-A0A960RQG0-F1
#
_entry.id   AF-A0A960RQG0-F1
#
_cell.length_a   1.000
_cell.length_b   1.000
_cell.length_c   1.000
_cell.angle_alpha   90.00
_cell.angle_beta   90.00
_cell.angle_gamma   90.00
#
_symmetry.space_group_name_H-M   'P 1'
#
loop_
_entity.id
_entity.type
_entity.pdbx_description
1 polymer ?
#
loop_
_entity_poly.entity_id
_entity_poly.type
_entity_poly.pdbx_seq_one_letter_code
_entity_poly.pdbx_strand_id
1 'polypeptide(L)'
;RGWKRRPSAKGGVPNKIETIKNYKFCICYENTNTPGFVTEKIFDCFQAGVVPVYLGAENVTETIPENCFIDRRKFEDDEAVYQFMKAMDEKTYEEYLKNIREYLASEKGYLYTEEHFINSFVDWVTKS
;
A
#
# COMPACT_ATOMS: atom_id res chain seq x y z
N ARG A 1 -28.59 -20.45 7.01
CA ARG A 1 -28.80 -19.15 6.31
C ARG A 1 -27.50 -18.83 5.58
N GLY A 2 -27.47 -19.01 4.26
CA GLY A 2 -26.26 -19.02 3.44
C GLY A 2 -25.72 -17.63 3.14
N TRP A 3 -24.41 -17.47 3.23
CA TRP A 3 -23.69 -16.27 2.82
C TRP A 3 -23.85 -16.09 1.30
N LYS A 4 -24.52 -15.02 0.86
CA LYS A 4 -24.56 -14.64 -0.56
C LYS A 4 -23.12 -14.29 -0.98
N ARG A 5 -22.53 -15.11 -1.86
CA ARG A 5 -21.26 -14.79 -2.54
C ARG A 5 -21.42 -13.44 -3.23
N ARG A 6 -20.55 -12.48 -2.88
CA ARG A 6 -20.45 -11.22 -3.61
C ARG A 6 -19.83 -11.52 -4.98
N PRO A 7 -20.30 -10.92 -6.08
CA PRO A 7 -19.77 -11.18 -7.43
C PRO A 7 -18.28 -10.81 -7.57
N SER A 8 -17.75 -9.97 -6.67
CA SER A 8 -16.34 -9.60 -6.58
C SER A 8 -15.47 -10.56 -5.75
N ALA A 9 -16.06 -11.52 -5.03
CA ALA A 9 -15.32 -12.46 -4.19
C ALA A 9 -14.94 -13.72 -4.97
N LYS A 10 -13.75 -13.72 -5.59
CA LYS A 10 -13.21 -14.85 -6.37
C LYS A 10 -12.55 -15.97 -5.52
N GLY A 11 -12.61 -15.89 -4.19
CA GLY A 11 -11.98 -16.86 -3.27
C GLY A 11 -10.68 -16.31 -2.65
N GLY A 12 -9.99 -17.14 -1.87
CA GLY A 12 -8.68 -16.81 -1.31
C GLY A 12 -7.64 -16.75 -2.41
N VAL A 13 -6.82 -15.70 -2.39
CA VAL A 13 -5.76 -15.51 -3.38
C VAL A 13 -4.54 -16.34 -2.96
N PRO A 14 -4.03 -17.26 -3.80
CA PRO A 14 -2.90 -18.11 -3.44
C PRO A 14 -1.58 -17.33 -3.29
N ASN A 15 -1.40 -16.22 -4.00
CA ASN A 15 -0.27 -15.30 -3.85
C ASN A 15 -0.73 -13.84 -4.03
N LYS A 16 -0.68 -13.06 -2.95
CA LYS A 16 -1.18 -11.68 -2.88
C LYS A 16 -0.45 -10.75 -3.85
N ILE A 17 0.88 -10.82 -3.89
CA ILE A 17 1.74 -9.98 -4.75
C ILE A 17 1.46 -10.25 -6.24
N GLU A 18 1.36 -11.52 -6.63
CA GLU A 18 1.09 -11.90 -8.03
C GLU A 18 -0.28 -11.48 -8.55
N THR A 19 -1.23 -11.28 -7.64
CA THR A 19 -2.55 -10.79 -8.02
C THR A 19 -2.56 -9.27 -8.10
N ILE A 20 -1.92 -8.59 -7.14
CA ILE A 20 -1.86 -7.13 -7.07
C ILE A 20 -1.12 -6.54 -8.27
N LYS A 21 -0.02 -7.15 -8.74
CA LYS A 21 0.79 -6.67 -9.89
C LYS A 21 0.02 -6.46 -11.20
N ASN A 22 -1.18 -7.05 -11.34
CA ASN A 22 -2.02 -6.91 -12.52
C ASN A 22 -2.89 -5.64 -12.51
N TYR A 23 -2.82 -4.84 -11.44
CA TYR A 23 -3.56 -3.60 -11.26
C TYR A 23 -2.61 -2.43 -11.12
N LYS A 24 -3.01 -1.25 -11.62
CA LYS A 24 -2.24 -0.01 -11.43
C LYS A 24 -2.37 0.55 -10.01
N PHE A 25 -3.51 0.31 -9.38
CA PHE A 25 -3.81 0.86 -8.07
C PHE A 25 -4.32 -0.22 -7.11
N CYS A 26 -4.05 -0.05 -5.83
CA CYS A 26 -4.56 -0.90 -4.76
C CYS A 26 -5.16 -0.04 -3.64
N ILE A 27 -6.33 -0.42 -3.12
CA ILE A 27 -6.96 0.26 -1.97
C ILE A 27 -6.32 -0.30 -0.70
N CYS A 28 -5.59 0.54 0.02
CA CYS A 28 -4.81 0.17 1.20
C CYS A 28 -5.40 0.97 2.41
N TYR A 29 -6.65 0.66 2.79
CA TYR A 29 -7.37 1.32 3.90
C TYR A 29 -7.12 0.60 5.22
N GLU A 30 -6.84 1.37 6.26
CA GLU A 30 -6.68 0.87 7.62
C GLU A 30 -8.01 0.76 8.35
N ASN A 31 -8.07 -0.19 9.28
CA ASN A 31 -9.27 -0.43 10.08
C ASN A 31 -9.51 0.70 11.10
N THR A 32 -8.47 1.47 11.44
CA THR A 32 -8.53 2.60 12.37
C THR A 32 -7.68 3.76 11.86
N ASN A 33 -8.10 4.99 12.15
CA ASN A 33 -7.31 6.20 11.88
C ASN A 33 -6.40 6.54 13.09
N THR A 34 -5.67 5.57 13.59
CA THR A 34 -4.78 5.79 14.74
C THR A 34 -3.49 6.43 14.26
N PRO A 35 -3.05 7.59 14.81
CA PRO A 35 -1.78 8.20 14.45
C PRO A 35 -0.61 7.22 14.63
N GLY A 36 0.29 7.17 13.63
CA GLY A 36 1.43 6.25 13.59
C GLY A 36 1.07 4.79 13.25
N PHE A 37 -0.21 4.43 13.14
CA PHE A 37 -0.64 3.08 12.78
C PHE A 37 -0.69 2.92 11.26
N VAL A 38 0.48 2.66 10.68
CA VAL A 38 0.66 2.26 9.28
C VAL A 38 1.00 0.77 9.27
N THR A 39 0.18 -0.05 8.63
CA THR A 39 0.40 -1.51 8.59
C THR A 39 1.11 -1.94 7.31
N GLU A 40 1.34 -3.25 7.18
CA GLU A 40 1.94 -3.89 6.02
C GLU A 40 1.21 -3.59 4.70
N LYS A 41 -0.08 -3.19 4.74
CA LYS A 41 -0.91 -3.01 3.54
C LYS A 41 -0.26 -2.08 2.52
N ILE A 42 0.27 -0.93 2.94
CA ILE A 42 0.88 0.01 2.01
C ILE A 42 2.22 -0.51 1.46
N PHE A 43 2.97 -1.26 2.26
CA PHE A 43 4.24 -1.85 1.88
C PHE A 43 4.05 -3.03 0.92
N ASP A 44 3.00 -3.83 1.07
CA ASP A 44 2.59 -4.84 0.09
C ASP A 44 2.28 -4.19 -1.28
N CYS A 45 1.59 -3.04 -1.25
CA CYS A 45 1.28 -2.25 -2.44
C CYS A 45 2.61 -1.82 -3.13
N PHE A 46 3.60 -1.36 -2.36
CA PHE A 46 4.93 -0.98 -2.87
C PHE A 46 5.73 -2.16 -3.46
N GLN A 47 5.81 -3.28 -2.76
CA GLN A 47 6.53 -4.47 -3.21
C GLN A 47 5.89 -5.10 -4.46
N ALA A 48 4.57 -4.97 -4.62
CA ALA A 48 3.87 -5.42 -5.81
C ALA A 48 4.01 -4.48 -7.02
N GLY A 49 4.65 -3.32 -6.86
CA GLY A 49 4.84 -2.34 -7.92
C GLY A 49 3.57 -1.60 -8.31
N VAL A 50 2.70 -1.33 -7.33
CA VAL A 50 1.37 -0.77 -7.52
C VAL A 50 1.21 0.49 -6.67
N VAL A 51 0.52 1.51 -7.19
CA VAL A 51 0.32 2.77 -6.47
C VAL A 51 -0.81 2.61 -5.44
N PRO A 52 -0.55 2.78 -4.14
CA PRO A 52 -1.57 2.64 -3.11
C PRO A 52 -2.51 3.86 -3.04
N VAL A 53 -3.79 3.61 -2.84
CA VAL A 53 -4.79 4.58 -2.37
C VAL A 53 -4.96 4.36 -0.88
N TYR A 54 -4.43 5.28 -0.07
CA TYR A 54 -4.29 5.09 1.36
C TYR A 54 -5.31 5.92 2.16
N LEU A 55 -5.91 5.28 3.17
CA LEU A 55 -6.74 5.91 4.18
C LEU A 55 -6.42 5.28 5.53
N GLY A 56 -5.85 6.04 6.45
CA GLY A 56 -5.40 5.57 7.76
C GLY A 56 -4.74 6.72 8.51
N ALA A 57 -3.70 6.40 9.31
CA ALA A 57 -2.98 7.36 10.17
C ALA A 57 -2.74 8.74 9.53
N GLU A 58 -3.28 9.80 10.16
CA GLU A 58 -3.16 11.21 9.72
C GLU A 58 -1.72 11.64 9.43
N ASN A 59 -0.79 11.24 10.29
CA ASN A 59 0.63 11.57 10.20
C ASN A 59 1.46 10.57 9.36
N VAL A 60 0.84 9.78 8.47
CA VAL A 60 1.55 8.83 7.58
C VAL A 60 2.72 9.46 6.82
N THR A 61 2.64 10.77 6.52
CA THR A 61 3.68 11.53 5.82
C THR A 61 4.98 11.71 6.63
N GLU A 62 4.97 11.46 7.93
CA GLU A 62 6.18 11.42 8.77
C GLU A 62 7.04 10.17 8.45
N THR A 63 6.39 9.11 7.99
CA THR A 63 7.03 7.81 7.70
C THR A 63 7.22 7.59 6.20
N ILE A 64 6.21 7.93 5.39
CA ILE A 64 6.15 7.64 3.96
C ILE A 64 5.99 8.95 3.18
N PRO A 65 6.85 9.25 2.19
CA PRO A 65 6.71 10.44 1.37
C PRO A 65 5.35 10.52 0.68
N GLU A 66 4.73 11.69 0.69
CA GLU A 66 3.39 11.92 0.14
C GLU A 66 3.27 11.60 -1.36
N ASN A 67 4.37 11.70 -2.10
CA ASN A 67 4.47 11.37 -3.52
C ASN A 67 4.64 9.87 -3.80
N CYS A 68 4.50 9.01 -2.79
CA CYS A 68 4.49 7.55 -2.93
C CYS A 68 3.08 6.93 -2.91
N PHE A 69 2.04 7.72 -2.60
CA PHE A 69 0.67 7.20 -2.49
C PHE A 69 -0.38 8.25 -2.84
N ILE A 70 -1.59 7.79 -3.14
CA ILE A 70 -2.76 8.65 -3.29
C ILE A 70 -3.41 8.77 -1.90
N ASP A 71 -3.34 9.95 -1.31
CA ASP A 71 -3.96 10.23 -0.03
C ASP A 71 -5.47 10.43 -0.19
N ARG A 72 -6.27 9.45 0.24
CA ARG A 72 -7.72 9.50 0.18
C ARG A 72 -8.30 10.72 0.89
N ARG A 73 -7.65 11.24 1.94
CA ARG A 73 -8.17 12.37 2.74
C ARG A 73 -8.13 13.70 2.00
N LYS A 74 -7.35 13.79 0.91
CA LYS A 74 -7.31 14.97 0.02
C LYS A 74 -8.50 15.08 -0.93
N PHE A 75 -9.40 14.12 -0.89
CA PHE A 75 -10.58 14.04 -1.75
C PHE A 75 -11.85 14.09 -0.92
N GLU A 76 -12.88 14.73 -1.46
CA GLU A 76 -14.20 14.85 -0.81
C GLU A 76 -14.83 13.48 -0.60
N ASP A 77 -14.86 12.65 -1.64
CA ASP A 77 -15.50 11.34 -1.64
C ASP A 77 -14.71 10.30 -2.46
N ASP A 78 -15.21 9.07 -2.49
CA ASP A 78 -14.59 7.98 -3.23
C ASP A 78 -14.75 8.16 -4.76
N GLU A 79 -15.75 8.91 -5.21
CA GLU A 79 -15.95 9.21 -6.62
C GLU A 79 -14.85 10.15 -7.14
N ALA A 80 -14.50 11.19 -6.38
CA ALA A 80 -13.40 12.08 -6.71
C ALA A 80 -12.06 11.34 -6.81
N VAL A 81 -11.83 10.35 -5.95
CA VAL A 81 -10.63 9.49 -6.01
C VAL A 81 -10.65 8.64 -7.28
N TYR A 82 -11.80 8.03 -7.60
CA TYR A 82 -11.96 7.24 -8.81
C TYR A 82 -11.70 8.08 -10.07
N GLN A 83 -12.24 9.30 -10.14
CA GLN A 83 -12.00 10.21 -11.26
C GLN A 83 -10.53 10.61 -11.36
N PHE A 84 -9.86 10.86 -10.23
CA PHE A 84 -8.43 11.13 -10.20
C PHE A 84 -7.60 9.94 -10.74
N MET A 85 -7.86 8.73 -10.25
CA MET A 85 -7.18 7.51 -10.71
C MET A 85 -7.41 7.24 -12.20
N LYS A 86 -8.63 7.52 -12.69
CA LYS A 86 -9.01 7.32 -14.08
C LYS A 86 -8.37 8.36 -15.02
N ALA A 87 -8.21 9.59 -14.55
CA ALA A 87 -7.61 10.68 -15.32
C ALA A 87 -6.07 10.70 -15.25
N MET A 88 -5.46 9.90 -14.37
CA MET A 88 -4.01 9.83 -14.21
C MET A 88 -3.34 9.32 -15.50
N ASP A 89 -2.42 10.13 -16.03
CA ASP A 89 -1.62 9.74 -17.19
C ASP A 89 -0.47 8.79 -16.81
N GLU A 90 0.12 8.16 -17.83
CA GLU A 90 1.19 7.18 -17.61
C GLU A 90 2.42 7.83 -16.97
N LYS A 91 2.74 9.07 -17.34
CA LYS A 91 3.89 9.79 -16.78
C LYS A 91 3.74 9.99 -15.27
N THR A 92 2.59 10.48 -14.81
CA THR A 92 2.29 10.68 -13.39
C THR A 92 2.35 9.34 -12.64
N TYR A 93 1.79 8.29 -13.24
CA TYR A 93 1.82 6.95 -12.67
C TYR A 93 3.26 6.42 -12.51
N GLU A 94 4.09 6.57 -13.54
CA GLU A 94 5.50 6.18 -13.51
C GLU A 94 6.31 6.98 -12.48
N GLU A 95 5.98 8.27 -12.28
CA GLU A 95 6.58 9.12 -11.24
C GLU A 95 6.28 8.57 -9.84
N TYR A 96 5.03 8.17 -9.55
CA TYR A 96 4.71 7.48 -8.29
C TYR A 96 5.54 6.22 -8.10
N LEU A 97 5.61 5.35 -9.12
CA LEU A 97 6.39 4.11 -9.03
C LEU A 97 7.89 4.38 -8.85
N LYS A 98 8.43 5.43 -9.47
CA LYS A 98 9.82 5.86 -9.27
C LYS A 98 10.04 6.29 -7.82
N ASN A 99 9.16 7.12 -7.27
CA ASN A 99 9.27 7.59 -5.88
C ASN A 99 9.17 6.43 -4.89
N ILE A 100 8.28 5.46 -5.14
CA ILE A 100 8.16 4.23 -4.33
C ILE A 100 9.48 3.45 -4.35
N ARG A 101 10.09 3.24 -5.52
CA ARG A 101 11.38 2.54 -5.63
C ARG A 101 12.50 3.28 -4.91
N GLU A 102 12.55 4.59 -5.03
CA GLU A 102 13.54 5.44 -4.33
C GLU A 102 13.34 5.39 -2.81
N TYR A 103 12.10 5.39 -2.35
CA TYR A 103 11.78 5.24 -0.93
C TYR A 103 12.21 3.87 -0.39
N LEU A 104 11.87 2.77 -1.10
CA LEU A 104 12.28 1.42 -0.70
C LEU A 104 13.81 1.23 -0.67
N ALA A 105 14.53 1.95 -1.53
CA ALA A 105 15.99 1.95 -1.55
C ALA A 105 16.63 2.81 -0.44
N SER A 106 15.84 3.62 0.27
CA SER A 106 16.33 4.44 1.39
C SER A 106 16.42 3.61 2.68
N GLU A 107 17.26 4.06 3.63
CA GLU A 107 17.38 3.41 4.95
C GLU A 107 16.03 3.32 5.67
N LYS A 108 15.21 4.39 5.58
CA LYS A 108 13.88 4.42 6.20
C LYS A 108 12.92 3.41 5.57
N GLY A 109 12.88 3.34 4.24
CA GLY A 109 11.99 2.41 3.54
C GLY A 109 12.40 0.95 3.71
N TYR A 110 13.71 0.68 3.76
CA TYR A 110 14.24 -0.68 3.97
C TYR A 110 13.71 -1.31 5.27
N LEU A 111 13.58 -0.54 6.36
CA LEU A 111 13.07 -1.01 7.65
C LEU A 111 11.65 -1.60 7.58
N TYR A 112 10.87 -1.25 6.56
CA TYR A 112 9.49 -1.70 6.40
C TYR A 112 9.31 -2.72 5.28
N THR A 113 10.40 -3.22 4.71
CA THR A 113 10.35 -4.35 3.77
C THR A 113 10.09 -5.66 4.50
N GLU A 114 9.37 -6.60 3.88
CA GLU A 114 9.24 -7.96 4.41
C GLU A 114 10.61 -8.60 4.68
N GLU A 115 11.61 -8.31 3.84
CA GLU A 115 12.98 -8.81 4.00
C GLU A 115 13.62 -8.31 5.31
N HIS A 116 13.51 -7.02 5.62
CA HIS A 116 13.97 -6.49 6.90
C HIS A 116 13.18 -7.04 8.07
N PHE A 117 11.85 -7.16 7.95
CA PHE A 117 11.02 -7.72 9.02
C PHE A 117 11.41 -9.18 9.33
N ILE A 118 11.60 -10.01 8.29
CA ILE A 118 12.04 -11.41 8.42
C ILE A 118 13.43 -11.47 9.03
N ASN A 119 14.38 -10.67 8.55
CA ASN A 119 15.74 -10.65 9.08
C ASN A 119 15.77 -10.24 10.55
N SER A 120 15.05 -9.18 10.93
CA SER A 120 14.94 -8.71 12.32
C SER A 120 14.25 -9.72 13.23
N PHE A 121 13.22 -10.41 12.72
CA PHE A 121 12.54 -11.49 13.45
C PHE A 121 13.43 -12.71 13.64
N VAL A 122 14.13 -13.18 12.59
CA VAL A 122 15.06 -14.30 12.65
C VAL A 122 16.21 -13.99 13.62
N ASP A 123 16.77 -12.79 13.56
CA ASP A 123 17.80 -12.34 14.49
C ASP A 123 17.30 -12.35 15.95
N TRP A 124 16.06 -11.89 16.18
CA TRP A 124 15.46 -11.92 17.52
C TRP A 124 15.26 -13.36 18.02
N VAL A 125 14.75 -14.26 17.18
CA VAL A 125 14.53 -15.67 17.55
C VAL A 125 15.85 -16.43 17.76
N THR A 126 16.89 -16.13 16.96
CA THR A 126 18.17 -16.87 17.00
C THR A 126 19.15 -16.35 18.05
N LYS A 127 18.99 -15.10 18.51
CA LYS A 127 19.77 -14.51 19.61
C LYS A 127 19.07 -14.58 20.98
N SER A 128 17.88 -15.19 21.05
CA SER A 128 17.14 -15.46 22.30
C SER A 128 17.36 -16.87 22.83
#